data_AF-A0A7T4QUP4-F1
#
_entry.id   AF-A0A7T4QUP4-F1
#
_cell.length_a   1.000
_cell.length_b   1.000
_cell.length_c   1.000
_cell.angle_alpha   90.00
_cell.angle_beta   90.00
_cell.angle_gamma   90.00
#
_symmetry.space_group_name_H-M   'P 1'
#
loop_
_entity.id
_entity.type
_entity.pdbx_description
1 polymer ?
#
loop_
_entity_poly.entity_id
_entity_poly.type
_entity_poly.pdbx_seq_one_letter_code
_entity_poly.pdbx_strand_id
1 'polypeptide(L)'
;MRKMRRYLDYINEISPAELYEGLVGFGLFAERIPNFLASKAFLDYTRTLKLPLKIKSKDYIRFSSMRNINVPRSMAIPEPFAYANQCHALSENWIEIQNHFEEKTKNDGYKISRIHIRKLHNKSPLFEMNYKNFDKDGAPEQDILIKSKYIVEADISNCFPSIYSHAISWALIGKESAKINKTDKTQWYNNLDYHIMNVKYGETSGLLIGPHSSNLIAEIILVSIDSEMIKQGFKYIRNIDDYQCYAETHEQAERFLVSLSDELAKFELSLNHKKSKICSLPKANVRNWVTKLNHFYFTNTYNFEEKLGLRVKELKGYLDFAVEVMLENNNDAAVLNYAIKSLSDKYLGANAKNYFQKQIHHLVLLYPYLTGILEEKVFDPHSIPNWVIKSIAKDLFELGISKRLFDACSYAVFWALKYNFELGIDNLKNLAIDSNDCIFLLICYQYDKATQKKGYLKEYKDHAITLKKLDFDRYWLFIYEVLPWSDLTDNYRLMKKEGISFLRDL
;
A
#
# COMPACT_ATOMS: atom_id res chain seq x y z
N MET A 1 21.97 18.25 -20.46
CA MET A 1 21.43 16.99 -19.90
C MET A 1 21.25 17.16 -18.40
N ARG A 2 20.01 17.06 -17.89
CA ARG A 2 19.79 16.97 -16.43
C ARG A 2 20.44 15.67 -15.95
N LYS A 3 21.34 15.75 -14.96
CA LYS A 3 22.00 14.58 -14.38
C LYS A 3 20.93 13.72 -13.71
N MET A 4 20.72 12.49 -14.20
CA MET A 4 19.83 11.53 -13.56
C MET A 4 20.30 11.28 -12.13
N ARG A 5 19.36 11.21 -11.19
CA ARG A 5 19.70 11.00 -9.77
C ARG A 5 20.02 9.54 -9.52
N ARG A 6 21.11 9.29 -8.79
CA ARG A 6 21.49 7.96 -8.28
C ARG A 6 20.55 7.58 -7.14
N TYR A 7 20.52 6.28 -6.80
CA TYR A 7 19.73 5.77 -5.67
C TYR A 7 20.03 6.55 -4.38
N LEU A 8 21.30 6.75 -4.06
CA LEU A 8 21.75 7.46 -2.86
C LEU A 8 21.33 8.94 -2.81
N ASP A 9 21.14 9.60 -3.96
CA ASP A 9 20.70 11.00 -3.96
C ASP A 9 19.28 11.14 -3.38
N TYR A 10 18.47 10.08 -3.42
CA TYR A 10 17.13 10.03 -2.81
C TYR A 10 17.12 9.54 -1.37
N ILE A 11 18.10 8.72 -0.99
CA ILE A 11 18.21 8.21 0.38
C ILE A 11 18.84 9.28 1.28
N ASN A 12 19.87 9.96 0.79
CA ASN A 12 20.61 10.97 1.54
C ASN A 12 19.89 12.32 1.65
N GLU A 13 18.79 12.51 0.90
CA GLU A 13 17.96 13.71 1.06
C GLU A 13 17.03 13.64 2.27
N ILE A 14 16.83 12.45 2.86
CA ILE A 14 15.96 12.22 4.01
C ILE A 14 16.82 12.29 5.27
N SER A 15 16.53 13.25 6.14
CA SER A 15 17.12 13.29 7.48
C SER A 15 16.48 12.25 8.42
N PRO A 16 17.15 11.86 9.52
CA PRO A 16 16.55 10.98 10.53
C PRO A 16 15.17 11.45 11.01
N ALA A 17 15.04 12.75 11.31
CA ALA A 17 13.78 13.36 11.74
C ALA A 17 12.69 13.24 10.68
N GLU A 18 12.99 13.54 9.42
CA GLU A 18 12.04 13.41 8.32
C GLU A 18 11.62 11.95 8.08
N LEU A 19 12.53 10.99 8.27
CA LEU A 19 12.20 9.57 8.22
C LEU A 19 11.16 9.22 9.28
N TYR A 20 11.41 9.60 10.53
CA TYR A 20 10.49 9.36 11.64
C TYR A 20 9.11 10.00 11.37
N GLU A 21 9.08 11.27 10.96
CA GLU A 21 7.85 11.99 10.65
C GLU A 21 7.08 11.36 9.49
N GLY A 22 7.77 10.99 8.41
CA GLY A 22 7.17 10.36 7.25
C GLY A 22 6.57 8.99 7.56
N LEU A 23 7.24 8.19 8.41
CA LEU A 23 6.77 6.87 8.80
C LEU A 23 5.61 6.93 9.81
N VAL A 24 5.73 7.71 10.88
CA VAL A 24 4.73 7.79 11.95
C VAL A 24 3.52 8.61 11.53
N GLY A 25 3.72 9.79 10.92
CA GLY A 25 2.64 10.71 10.57
C GLY A 25 1.88 10.33 9.30
N PHE A 26 2.51 9.60 8.39
CA PHE A 26 1.97 9.34 7.04
C PHE A 26 2.15 7.90 6.55
N GLY A 27 2.76 7.03 7.33
CA GLY A 27 3.04 5.64 6.94
C GLY A 27 2.40 4.58 7.83
N LEU A 28 1.61 4.95 8.84
CA LEU A 28 0.92 4.00 9.73
C LEU A 28 -0.23 3.27 9.02
N PHE A 29 -1.03 4.00 8.25
CA PHE A 29 -2.22 3.49 7.55
C PHE A 29 -1.92 3.25 6.07
N ALA A 30 -2.42 2.15 5.53
CA ALA A 30 -2.26 1.83 4.11
C ALA A 30 -3.15 2.74 3.23
N GLU A 31 -2.70 3.02 2.00
CA GLU A 31 -3.41 3.84 1.00
C GLU A 31 -4.81 3.32 0.62
N ARG A 32 -5.13 2.05 0.90
CA ARG A 32 -6.36 1.37 0.44
C ARG A 32 -7.50 1.33 1.46
N ILE A 33 -7.40 2.11 2.53
CA ILE A 33 -8.47 2.30 3.50
C ILE A 33 -9.24 3.56 3.07
N PRO A 34 -10.58 3.63 3.24
CA PRO A 34 -11.30 4.89 3.03
C PRO A 34 -10.66 6.02 3.83
N ASN A 35 -10.66 7.24 3.29
CA ASN A 35 -9.85 8.33 3.80
C ASN A 35 -10.45 9.01 5.06
N PHE A 36 -10.76 8.21 6.09
CA PHE A 36 -11.25 8.67 7.39
C PHE A 36 -10.22 8.54 8.52
N LEU A 37 -9.02 8.02 8.21
CA LEU A 37 -7.95 7.83 9.19
C LEU A 37 -6.73 8.71 8.90
N ALA A 38 -6.07 9.18 9.95
CA ALA A 38 -4.82 9.94 9.90
C ALA A 38 -3.99 9.71 11.18
N SER A 39 -2.67 9.74 11.08
CA SER A 39 -1.76 9.57 12.23
C SER A 39 -0.93 10.82 12.53
N LYS A 40 -1.25 11.96 11.91
CA LYS A 40 -0.53 13.23 12.15
C LYS A 40 -0.65 13.71 13.61
N ALA A 41 -1.86 13.66 14.19
CA ALA A 41 -2.05 14.02 15.59
C ALA A 41 -1.27 13.08 16.54
N PHE A 42 -1.17 11.80 16.17
CA PHE A 42 -0.33 10.85 16.90
C PHE A 42 1.15 11.18 16.80
N LEU A 43 1.67 11.54 15.61
CA LEU A 43 3.04 12.02 15.44
C LEU A 43 3.33 13.20 16.39
N ASP A 44 2.45 14.20 16.42
CA ASP A 44 2.60 15.36 17.31
C ASP A 44 2.62 14.94 18.78
N TYR A 45 1.76 14.00 19.19
CA TYR A 45 1.80 13.42 20.52
C TYR A 45 3.13 12.70 20.82
N THR A 46 3.69 11.93 19.88
CA THR A 46 4.95 11.23 20.11
C THR A 46 6.14 12.16 20.39
N ARG A 47 6.10 13.42 19.92
CA ARG A 47 7.13 14.43 20.21
C ARG A 47 7.17 14.82 21.70
N THR A 48 6.09 14.57 22.44
CA THR A 48 6.02 14.79 23.90
C THR A 48 6.57 13.62 24.71
N LEU A 49 6.85 12.48 24.05
CA LEU A 49 7.27 11.25 24.71
C LEU A 49 8.78 11.06 24.63
N LYS A 50 9.34 10.35 25.62
CA LYS A 50 10.69 9.83 25.55
C LYS A 50 10.67 8.42 24.96
N LEU A 51 11.12 8.29 23.72
CA LEU A 51 11.24 7.00 23.02
C LEU A 51 12.61 6.34 23.30
N PRO A 52 12.74 5.01 23.18
CA PRO A 52 11.64 4.05 23.00
C PRO A 52 10.83 3.86 24.28
N LEU A 53 9.52 3.62 24.13
CA LEU A 53 8.63 3.26 25.24
C LEU A 53 8.91 1.83 25.71
N LYS A 54 8.86 1.61 27.02
CA LYS A 54 8.94 0.27 27.62
C LYS A 54 7.59 -0.43 27.52
N ILE A 55 7.33 -1.06 26.38
CA ILE A 55 6.12 -1.84 26.11
C ILE A 55 6.47 -3.26 25.71
N LYS A 56 5.53 -4.19 25.93
CA LYS A 56 5.63 -5.57 25.44
C LYS A 56 5.44 -5.60 23.92
N SER A 57 5.78 -6.73 23.29
CA SER A 57 5.39 -6.98 21.91
C SER A 57 3.87 -6.90 21.76
N LYS A 58 3.43 -6.45 20.59
CA LYS A 58 2.04 -6.11 20.30
C LYS A 58 1.55 -6.83 19.07
N ASP A 59 0.32 -7.36 19.13
CA ASP A 59 -0.35 -7.83 17.92
C ASP A 59 -0.85 -6.63 17.09
N TYR A 60 -1.48 -6.90 15.95
CA TYR A 60 -1.86 -5.87 14.97
C TYR A 60 -3.26 -6.11 14.42
N ILE A 61 -3.87 -5.03 13.92
CA ILE A 61 -5.16 -5.08 13.23
C ILE A 61 -4.96 -5.78 11.88
N ARG A 62 -5.83 -6.74 11.56
CA ARG A 62 -5.87 -7.43 10.27
C ARG A 62 -7.11 -6.97 9.51
N PHE A 63 -6.93 -6.62 8.25
CA PHE A 63 -8.03 -6.30 7.33
C PHE A 63 -7.67 -6.80 5.92
N SER A 64 -8.62 -6.77 5.00
CA SER A 64 -8.37 -7.18 3.61
C SER A 64 -8.57 -6.03 2.63
N SER A 65 -7.90 -6.09 1.48
CA SER A 65 -8.13 -5.18 0.36
C SER A 65 -8.12 -5.93 -0.96
N MET A 66 -9.05 -5.64 -1.86
CA MET A 66 -9.08 -6.29 -3.18
C MET A 66 -7.85 -5.97 -4.03
N ARG A 67 -7.23 -7.00 -4.62
CA ARG A 67 -6.20 -6.83 -5.67
C ARG A 67 -6.83 -6.57 -7.04
N ASN A 68 -6.00 -6.16 -8.00
CA ASN A 68 -6.38 -6.00 -9.41
C ASN A 68 -6.90 -7.30 -10.05
N ILE A 69 -6.48 -8.46 -9.56
CA ILE A 69 -7.02 -9.78 -9.96
C ILE A 69 -8.30 -10.17 -9.19
N ASN A 70 -8.90 -9.23 -8.45
CA ASN A 70 -10.13 -9.40 -7.67
C ASN A 70 -10.07 -10.49 -6.57
N VAL A 71 -8.87 -10.67 -6.00
CA VAL A 71 -8.63 -11.56 -4.86
C VAL A 71 -8.24 -10.73 -3.64
N PRO A 72 -8.80 -10.99 -2.44
CA PRO A 72 -8.41 -10.29 -1.23
C PRO A 72 -6.93 -10.46 -0.90
N ARG A 73 -6.28 -9.37 -0.49
CA ARG A 73 -4.95 -9.36 0.11
C ARG A 73 -5.07 -9.00 1.58
N SER A 74 -4.45 -9.80 2.44
CA SER A 74 -4.31 -9.47 3.86
C SER A 74 -3.42 -8.23 4.01
N MET A 75 -3.90 -7.28 4.78
CA MET A 75 -3.25 -6.04 5.15
C MET A 75 -3.22 -5.93 6.68
N ALA A 76 -2.36 -5.05 7.18
CA ALA A 76 -2.16 -4.87 8.61
C ALA A 76 -2.04 -3.39 8.99
N ILE A 77 -2.48 -3.06 10.21
CA ILE A 77 -2.18 -1.78 10.87
C ILE A 77 -1.53 -2.12 12.21
N PRO A 78 -0.28 -1.70 12.42
CA PRO A 78 0.43 -2.01 13.66
C PRO A 78 -0.16 -1.25 14.84
N GLU A 79 0.10 -1.74 16.05
CA GLU A 79 -0.16 -0.98 17.27
C GLU A 79 0.72 0.29 17.27
N PRO A 80 0.14 1.49 17.52
CA PRO A 80 0.80 2.77 17.25
C PRO A 80 2.06 2.99 18.09
N PHE A 81 2.12 2.55 19.35
CA PHE A 81 3.31 2.73 20.19
C PHE A 81 4.43 1.77 19.83
N ALA A 82 4.13 0.51 19.50
CA ALA A 82 5.09 -0.45 18.97
C ALA A 82 5.64 0.03 17.62
N TYR A 83 4.78 0.57 16.77
CA TYR A 83 5.17 1.17 15.49
C TYR A 83 6.05 2.41 15.68
N ALA A 84 5.72 3.30 16.62
CA ALA A 84 6.55 4.46 16.95
C ALA A 84 7.94 4.03 17.44
N ASN A 85 8.02 2.99 18.28
CA ASN A 85 9.32 2.41 18.70
C ASN A 85 10.12 1.86 17.50
N GLN A 86 9.48 1.14 16.57
CA GLN A 86 10.13 0.66 15.34
C GLN A 86 10.64 1.82 14.47
N CYS A 87 9.81 2.85 14.26
CA CYS A 87 10.18 4.03 13.48
C CYS A 87 11.30 4.82 14.15
N HIS A 88 11.29 4.92 15.48
CA HIS A 88 12.35 5.54 16.25
C HIS A 88 13.68 4.77 16.09
N ALA A 89 13.65 3.44 16.22
CA ALA A 89 14.84 2.61 15.99
C ALA A 89 15.38 2.74 14.56
N LEU A 90 14.52 2.85 13.54
CA LEU A 90 14.94 3.15 12.16
C LEU A 90 15.57 4.54 12.02
N SER A 91 15.00 5.54 12.69
CA SER A 91 15.49 6.93 12.67
C SER A 91 16.83 7.08 13.39
N GLU A 92 16.97 6.54 14.60
CA GLU A 92 18.20 6.63 15.40
C GLU A 92 19.40 6.01 14.67
N ASN A 93 19.16 4.90 13.96
CA ASN A 93 20.19 4.18 13.21
C ASN A 93 20.18 4.51 11.71
N TRP A 94 19.59 5.66 11.34
CA TRP A 94 19.39 5.98 9.93
C TRP A 94 20.70 6.18 9.19
N ILE A 95 21.71 6.77 9.84
CA ILE A 95 23.03 6.99 9.24
C ILE A 95 23.70 5.66 8.88
N GLU A 96 23.64 4.67 9.76
CA GLU A 96 24.16 3.32 9.54
C GLU A 96 23.42 2.63 8.40
N ILE A 97 22.10 2.80 8.31
CA ILE A 97 21.28 2.27 7.21
C ILE A 97 21.63 2.98 5.89
N GLN A 98 21.85 4.29 5.89
CA GLN A 98 22.31 5.04 4.72
C GLN A 98 23.69 4.56 4.26
N ASN A 99 24.62 4.32 5.18
CA ASN A 99 25.94 3.76 4.89
C ASN A 99 25.84 2.36 4.27
N HIS A 100 24.94 1.51 4.78
CA HIS A 100 24.66 0.20 4.18
C HIS A 100 24.16 0.35 2.74
N PHE A 101 23.17 1.23 2.51
CA PHE A 101 22.70 1.52 1.16
C PHE A 101 23.81 2.05 0.25
N GLU A 102 24.68 2.93 0.76
CA GLU A 102 25.83 3.43 0.02
C GLU A 102 26.78 2.31 -0.36
N GLU A 103 27.15 1.47 0.59
CA GLU A 103 28.04 0.34 0.35
C GLU A 103 27.49 -0.61 -0.72
N LYS A 104 26.19 -0.93 -0.65
CA LYS A 104 25.54 -1.88 -1.57
C LYS A 104 25.25 -1.29 -2.95
N THR A 105 25.11 0.03 -3.09
CA THR A 105 24.70 0.67 -4.36
C THR A 105 25.78 1.55 -5.01
N LYS A 106 26.95 1.74 -4.38
CA LYS A 106 28.04 2.58 -4.91
C LYS A 106 28.54 2.17 -6.31
N ASN A 107 28.44 0.88 -6.64
CA ASN A 107 28.91 0.32 -7.90
C ASN A 107 27.82 0.26 -8.98
N ASP A 108 26.61 0.72 -8.67
CA ASP A 108 25.48 0.66 -9.59
C ASP A 108 25.68 1.64 -10.75
N GLY A 109 25.69 1.11 -11.98
CA GLY A 109 25.74 1.95 -13.18
C GLY A 109 24.46 2.77 -13.42
N TYR A 110 23.35 2.36 -12.80
CA TYR A 110 22.05 3.00 -12.86
C TYR A 110 21.22 2.58 -11.64
N LYS A 111 20.14 3.29 -11.34
CA LYS A 111 19.27 2.93 -10.23
C LYS A 111 18.49 1.63 -10.50
N ILE A 112 18.87 0.56 -9.81
CA ILE A 112 18.26 -0.78 -9.90
C ILE A 112 16.88 -0.80 -9.24
N SER A 113 16.82 -0.48 -7.95
CA SER A 113 15.57 -0.37 -7.20
C SER A 113 14.79 0.86 -7.63
N ARG A 114 13.62 0.64 -8.25
CA ARG A 114 12.80 1.69 -8.87
C ARG A 114 11.70 2.22 -7.95
N ILE A 115 11.29 1.42 -6.96
CA ILE A 115 10.27 1.75 -5.96
C ILE A 115 10.91 1.56 -4.59
N HIS A 116 11.12 2.67 -3.89
CA HIS A 116 11.76 2.74 -2.59
C HIS A 116 11.30 4.02 -1.87
N ILE A 117 11.64 4.15 -0.60
CA ILE A 117 11.40 5.37 0.18
C ILE A 117 12.18 6.55 -0.41
N ARG A 118 11.52 7.71 -0.57
CA ARG A 118 12.08 8.98 -1.10
C ARG A 118 11.15 10.16 -0.81
N LYS A 119 11.65 11.39 -0.93
CA LYS A 119 10.77 12.56 -0.90
C LYS A 119 9.91 12.61 -2.17
N LEU A 120 8.60 12.61 -1.97
CA LEU A 120 7.62 12.69 -3.05
C LEU A 120 7.32 14.16 -3.39
N HIS A 121 7.11 14.46 -4.68
CA HIS A 121 6.83 15.84 -5.10
C HIS A 121 5.47 16.30 -4.54
N ASN A 122 5.47 17.40 -3.78
CA ASN A 122 4.29 18.00 -3.14
C ASN A 122 3.47 17.01 -2.28
N LYS A 123 4.14 16.06 -1.64
CA LYS A 123 3.49 15.03 -0.82
C LYS A 123 4.28 14.83 0.48
N SER A 124 3.57 14.67 1.59
CA SER A 124 4.15 14.40 2.90
C SER A 124 4.59 12.94 3.11
N PRO A 125 3.88 11.91 2.58
CA PRO A 125 4.36 10.53 2.64
C PRO A 125 5.71 10.33 1.95
N LEU A 126 6.50 9.40 2.48
CA LEU A 126 7.81 9.02 1.93
C LEU A 126 7.77 7.80 0.98
N PHE A 127 6.61 7.17 0.83
CA PHE A 127 6.43 5.99 0.00
C PHE A 127 5.09 6.06 -0.72
N GLU A 128 5.08 5.64 -1.98
CA GLU A 128 3.87 5.46 -2.80
C GLU A 128 4.13 4.36 -3.83
N MET A 129 3.27 3.35 -3.88
CA MET A 129 3.48 2.12 -4.66
C MET A 129 3.60 2.36 -6.17
N ASN A 130 2.90 3.36 -6.71
CA ASN A 130 2.87 3.63 -8.15
C ASN A 130 3.56 4.94 -8.54
N TYR A 131 4.42 5.48 -7.67
CA TYR A 131 5.10 6.75 -7.94
C TYR A 131 6.14 6.60 -9.06
N LYS A 132 6.03 7.45 -10.08
CA LYS A 132 6.99 7.54 -11.19
C LYS A 132 7.37 9.00 -11.41
N ASN A 133 8.66 9.28 -11.52
CA ASN A 133 9.16 10.59 -11.92
C ASN A 133 10.19 10.40 -13.04
N PHE A 134 9.72 10.31 -14.28
CA PHE A 134 10.59 10.03 -15.44
C PHE A 134 11.74 11.04 -15.57
N ASP A 135 11.48 12.31 -15.29
CA ASP A 135 12.49 13.39 -15.38
C ASP A 135 13.68 13.18 -14.44
N LYS A 136 13.46 12.61 -13.25
CA LYS A 136 14.51 12.37 -12.25
C LYS A 136 15.01 10.92 -12.22
N ASP A 137 14.14 9.96 -12.54
CA ASP A 137 14.39 8.52 -12.44
C ASP A 137 15.06 7.94 -13.69
N GLY A 138 14.89 8.57 -14.84
CA GLY A 138 15.35 8.06 -16.13
C GLY A 138 14.64 6.76 -16.55
N ALA A 139 15.11 6.18 -17.66
CA ALA A 139 14.62 4.92 -18.22
C ALA A 139 15.80 3.99 -18.56
N PRO A 140 16.60 3.54 -17.56
CA PRO A 140 17.80 2.72 -17.79
C PRO A 140 17.49 1.42 -18.54
N GLU A 141 16.25 0.92 -18.46
CA GLU A 141 15.78 -0.21 -19.25
C GLU A 141 16.03 -0.05 -20.75
N GLN A 142 15.93 1.17 -21.30
CA GLN A 142 16.12 1.42 -22.73
C GLN A 142 17.59 1.22 -23.13
N ASP A 143 18.52 1.69 -22.31
CA ASP A 143 19.96 1.54 -22.55
C ASP A 143 20.40 0.08 -22.41
N ILE A 144 19.87 -0.61 -21.38
CA ILE A 144 20.17 -2.03 -21.13
C ILE A 144 19.62 -2.92 -22.26
N LEU A 145 18.47 -2.56 -22.82
CA LEU A 145 17.78 -3.32 -23.86
C LEU A 145 18.58 -3.44 -25.17
N ILE A 146 19.41 -2.44 -25.52
CA ILE A 146 20.06 -2.31 -26.85
C ILE A 146 20.78 -3.58 -27.32
N LYS A 147 21.44 -4.31 -26.42
CA LYS A 147 22.21 -5.54 -26.74
C LYS A 147 21.51 -6.83 -26.32
N SER A 148 20.35 -6.73 -25.69
CA SER A 148 19.67 -7.85 -25.07
C SER A 148 18.77 -8.56 -26.08
N LYS A 149 18.75 -9.90 -26.02
CA LYS A 149 17.87 -10.76 -26.84
C LYS A 149 16.76 -11.43 -26.01
N TYR A 150 16.87 -11.39 -24.69
CA TYR A 150 15.92 -11.99 -23.76
C TYR A 150 15.61 -11.05 -22.60
N ILE A 151 14.38 -11.13 -22.09
CA ILE A 151 13.97 -10.55 -20.81
C ILE A 151 13.55 -11.68 -19.88
N VAL A 152 14.04 -11.63 -18.64
CA VAL A 152 13.56 -12.47 -17.55
C VAL A 152 12.66 -11.63 -16.66
N GLU A 153 11.42 -12.07 -16.48
CA GLU A 153 10.52 -11.56 -15.44
C GLU A 153 10.59 -12.56 -14.28
N ALA A 154 10.85 -12.08 -13.06
CA ALA A 154 10.88 -12.90 -11.85
C ALA A 154 10.23 -12.14 -10.67
N ASP A 155 9.68 -12.87 -9.71
CA ASP A 155 8.93 -12.32 -8.56
C ASP A 155 9.31 -13.11 -7.31
N ILE A 156 9.40 -12.46 -6.15
CA ILE A 156 9.63 -13.16 -4.87
C ILE A 156 8.31 -13.73 -4.37
N SER A 157 8.32 -15.03 -4.02
CA SER A 157 7.15 -15.69 -3.42
C SER A 157 6.83 -15.07 -2.06
N ASN A 158 5.62 -14.49 -1.93
CA ASN A 158 5.09 -13.94 -0.68
C ASN A 158 6.08 -12.99 0.04
N CYS A 159 6.72 -12.07 -0.70
CA CYS A 159 7.83 -11.23 -0.22
C CYS A 159 7.72 -10.78 1.25
N PHE A 160 6.82 -9.85 1.59
CA PHE A 160 6.72 -9.35 2.98
C PHE A 160 6.44 -10.45 4.01
N PRO A 161 5.42 -11.32 3.85
CA PRO A 161 5.19 -12.43 4.78
C PRO A 161 6.35 -13.43 4.94
N SER A 162 7.24 -13.54 3.94
CA SER A 162 8.35 -14.50 3.95
C SER A 162 9.65 -13.93 4.52
N ILE A 163 9.76 -12.62 4.74
CA ILE A 163 10.98 -12.03 5.31
C ILE A 163 11.18 -12.47 6.75
N TYR A 164 12.28 -13.17 7.02
CA TYR A 164 12.73 -13.50 8.36
C TYR A 164 13.41 -12.31 9.02
N SER A 165 12.99 -11.90 10.22
CA SER A 165 13.43 -10.65 10.85
C SER A 165 14.95 -10.64 11.10
N HIS A 166 15.53 -11.75 11.57
CA HIS A 166 16.99 -11.82 11.77
C HIS A 166 17.78 -11.73 10.46
N ALA A 167 17.17 -11.97 9.29
CA ALA A 167 17.81 -11.77 8.00
C ALA A 167 18.16 -10.30 7.74
N ILE A 168 17.50 -9.37 8.44
CA ILE A 168 17.83 -7.94 8.43
C ILE A 168 19.22 -7.72 9.03
N SER A 169 19.50 -8.30 10.19
CA SER A 169 20.84 -8.27 10.79
C SER A 169 21.87 -8.97 9.91
N TRP A 170 21.49 -10.06 9.22
CA TRP A 170 22.38 -10.74 8.28
C TRP A 170 22.76 -9.84 7.09
N ALA A 171 21.81 -9.05 6.58
CA ALA A 171 22.06 -8.10 5.50
C ALA A 171 22.99 -6.98 5.94
N LEU A 172 22.80 -6.46 7.17
CA LEU A 172 23.54 -5.31 7.69
C LEU A 172 25.00 -5.62 8.05
N ILE A 173 25.28 -6.77 8.68
CA ILE A 173 26.61 -7.07 9.22
C ILE A 173 27.18 -8.44 8.80
N GLY A 174 26.45 -9.17 7.96
CA GLY A 174 26.80 -10.54 7.57
C GLY A 174 26.22 -11.60 8.52
N LYS A 175 25.82 -12.74 7.95
CA LYS A 175 25.14 -13.85 8.66
C LYS A 175 25.96 -14.45 9.80
N GLU A 176 27.28 -14.58 9.64
CA GLU A 176 28.17 -15.14 10.65
C GLU A 176 28.30 -14.21 11.87
N SER A 177 28.68 -12.95 11.64
CA SER A 177 28.78 -11.92 12.67
C SER A 177 27.46 -11.73 13.42
N ALA A 178 26.33 -11.72 12.71
CA ALA A 178 25.01 -11.61 13.32
C ALA A 178 24.67 -12.82 14.21
N LYS A 179 25.06 -14.03 13.82
CA LYS A 179 24.85 -15.23 14.64
C LYS A 179 25.70 -15.23 15.91
N ILE A 180 26.95 -14.76 15.84
CA ILE A 180 27.86 -14.65 16.99
C ILE A 180 27.30 -13.63 18.00
N ASN A 181 26.87 -12.46 17.52
CA ASN A 181 26.45 -11.35 18.37
C ASN A 181 24.94 -11.33 18.68
N LYS A 182 24.18 -12.38 18.34
CA LYS A 182 22.70 -12.40 18.38
C LYS A 182 22.08 -12.02 19.74
N THR A 183 22.79 -12.27 20.83
CA THR A 183 22.31 -11.99 22.20
C THR A 183 22.73 -10.64 22.73
N ASP A 184 23.63 -9.93 22.03
CA ASP A 184 24.14 -8.63 22.47
C ASP A 184 23.13 -7.53 22.11
N LYS A 185 22.39 -7.09 23.14
CA LYS A 185 21.37 -6.04 23.02
C LYS A 185 21.95 -4.63 22.87
N THR A 186 23.26 -4.47 23.01
CA THR A 186 23.94 -3.18 22.81
C THR A 186 24.14 -2.88 21.33
N GLN A 187 24.04 -3.90 20.48
CA GLN A 187 24.20 -3.78 19.04
C GLN A 187 22.96 -3.19 18.39
N TRP A 188 23.17 -2.14 17.58
CA TRP A 188 22.08 -1.40 16.95
C TRP A 188 21.20 -2.25 16.03
N TYR A 189 21.80 -3.19 15.27
CA TYR A 189 21.06 -4.09 14.37
C TYR A 189 20.17 -5.07 15.14
N ASN A 190 20.60 -5.53 16.32
CA ASN A 190 19.77 -6.37 17.20
C ASN A 190 18.66 -5.56 17.87
N ASN A 191 18.92 -4.29 18.21
CA ASN A 191 17.89 -3.39 18.71
C ASN A 191 16.82 -3.11 17.64
N LEU A 192 17.23 -2.90 16.40
CA LEU A 192 16.32 -2.72 15.27
C LEU A 192 15.45 -3.96 15.06
N ASP A 193 16.05 -5.14 14.94
CA ASP A 193 15.33 -6.42 14.81
C ASP A 193 14.34 -6.66 15.96
N TYR A 194 14.74 -6.38 17.21
CA TYR A 194 13.83 -6.46 18.36
C TYR A 194 12.57 -5.60 18.20
N HIS A 195 12.71 -4.36 17.72
CA HIS A 195 11.56 -3.48 17.50
C HIS A 195 10.71 -3.90 16.29
N ILE A 196 11.32 -4.55 15.30
CA ILE A 196 10.60 -5.11 14.15
C ILE A 196 9.74 -6.30 14.56
N MET A 197 10.29 -7.22 15.35
CA MET A 197 9.54 -8.34 15.93
C MET A 197 8.39 -7.85 16.83
N ASN A 198 8.63 -6.81 17.63
CA ASN A 198 7.65 -6.31 18.59
C ASN A 198 6.38 -5.74 17.95
N VAL A 199 6.45 -5.26 16.70
CA VAL A 199 5.28 -4.82 15.92
C VAL A 199 4.42 -6.01 15.46
N LYS A 200 4.97 -7.22 15.48
CA LYS A 200 4.33 -8.48 15.07
C LYS A 200 4.29 -9.48 16.22
N TYR A 201 3.95 -9.02 17.43
CA TYR A 201 3.78 -9.84 18.63
C TYR A 201 5.01 -10.66 19.06
N GLY A 202 6.20 -10.26 18.63
CA GLY A 202 7.45 -10.98 18.92
C GLY A 202 7.74 -12.10 17.93
N GLU A 203 6.96 -12.22 16.86
CA GLU A 203 7.20 -13.17 15.77
C GLU A 203 8.41 -12.74 14.94
N THR A 204 9.23 -13.73 14.56
CA THR A 204 10.42 -13.53 13.72
C THR A 204 10.14 -13.71 12.23
N SER A 205 8.98 -14.24 11.86
CA SER A 205 8.62 -14.51 10.46
C SER A 205 7.64 -13.46 9.93
N GLY A 206 8.01 -12.80 8.84
CA GLY A 206 7.20 -11.89 8.05
C GLY A 206 7.17 -10.45 8.55
N LEU A 207 7.07 -9.53 7.61
CA LEU A 207 6.77 -8.11 7.83
C LEU A 207 5.28 -7.83 7.60
N LEU A 208 4.79 -6.75 8.21
CA LEU A 208 3.40 -6.31 8.02
C LEU A 208 3.22 -5.70 6.62
N ILE A 209 2.10 -6.00 5.96
CA ILE A 209 1.74 -5.39 4.68
C ILE A 209 0.81 -4.21 4.94
N GLY A 210 1.22 -3.00 4.53
CA GLY A 210 0.44 -1.78 4.75
C GLY A 210 1.31 -0.63 5.23
N PRO A 211 1.97 -0.74 6.41
CA PRO A 211 2.81 0.33 6.93
C PRO A 211 4.04 0.57 6.06
N HIS A 212 4.42 1.84 5.91
CA HIS A 212 5.54 2.24 5.04
C HIS A 212 6.89 1.72 5.53
N SER A 213 7.08 1.56 6.85
CA SER A 213 8.32 1.05 7.44
C SER A 213 8.71 -0.32 6.88
N SER A 214 7.73 -1.17 6.55
CA SER A 214 8.00 -2.52 6.04
C SER A 214 8.66 -2.51 4.67
N ASN A 215 8.37 -1.50 3.83
CA ASN A 215 9.06 -1.32 2.55
C ASN A 215 10.54 -0.97 2.76
N LEU A 216 10.86 -0.10 3.73
CA LEU A 216 12.24 0.23 4.05
C LEU A 216 13.01 -0.97 4.59
N ILE A 217 12.39 -1.71 5.51
CA ILE A 217 12.98 -2.88 6.15
C ILE A 217 13.26 -3.97 5.10
N ALA A 218 12.32 -4.23 4.20
CA ALA A 218 12.54 -5.16 3.09
C ALA A 218 13.70 -4.71 2.20
N GLU A 219 13.78 -3.41 1.90
CA GLU A 219 14.82 -2.84 1.04
C GLU A 219 16.24 -3.06 1.59
N ILE A 220 16.45 -3.08 2.92
CA ILE A 220 17.74 -3.40 3.55
C ILE A 220 18.27 -4.77 3.09
N ILE A 221 17.39 -5.76 2.95
CA ILE A 221 17.73 -7.10 2.47
C ILE A 221 17.90 -7.09 0.95
N LEU A 222 16.93 -6.51 0.23
CA LEU A 222 16.87 -6.60 -1.23
C LEU A 222 18.05 -5.90 -1.93
N VAL A 223 18.54 -4.77 -1.41
CA VAL A 223 19.76 -4.14 -1.94
C VAL A 223 21.03 -4.98 -1.74
N SER A 224 21.04 -5.84 -0.71
CA SER A 224 22.17 -6.76 -0.46
C SER A 224 22.20 -7.87 -1.50
N ILE A 225 21.03 -8.41 -1.84
CA ILE A 225 20.85 -9.33 -2.98
C ILE A 225 21.25 -8.61 -4.27
N ASP A 226 20.80 -7.37 -4.45
CA ASP A 226 21.04 -6.64 -5.68
C ASP A 226 22.54 -6.44 -5.93
N SER A 227 23.29 -6.05 -4.89
CA SER A 227 24.75 -5.91 -4.90
C SER A 227 25.46 -7.17 -5.39
N GLU A 228 25.08 -8.35 -4.90
CA GLU A 228 25.70 -9.62 -5.33
C GLU A 228 25.33 -9.98 -6.77
N MET A 229 24.09 -9.74 -7.19
CA MET A 229 23.66 -9.96 -8.57
C MET A 229 24.40 -9.04 -9.56
N ILE A 230 24.69 -7.80 -9.17
CA ILE A 230 25.47 -6.86 -10.01
C ILE A 230 26.92 -7.27 -10.12
N LYS A 231 27.55 -7.75 -9.03
CA LYS A 231 28.92 -8.29 -9.07
C LYS A 231 29.06 -9.48 -10.03
N GLN A 232 28.00 -10.28 -10.18
CA GLN A 232 27.91 -11.37 -11.16
C GLN A 232 27.69 -10.88 -12.62
N GLY A 233 27.55 -9.57 -12.84
CA GLY A 233 27.45 -8.95 -14.15
C GLY A 233 26.06 -8.94 -14.77
N PHE A 234 25.01 -9.19 -13.99
CA PHE A 234 23.63 -9.12 -14.48
C PHE A 234 23.17 -7.66 -14.65
N LYS A 235 22.24 -7.44 -15.59
CA LYS A 235 21.65 -6.13 -15.86
C LYS A 235 20.14 -6.24 -15.73
N TYR A 236 19.56 -5.59 -14.73
CA TYR A 236 18.15 -5.70 -14.40
C TYR A 236 17.68 -4.49 -13.61
N ILE A 237 16.36 -4.30 -13.55
CA ILE A 237 15.71 -3.37 -12.63
C ILE A 237 14.80 -4.15 -11.69
N ARG A 238 14.52 -3.56 -10.52
CA ARG A 238 13.65 -4.15 -9.50
C ARG A 238 12.57 -3.16 -9.05
N ASN A 239 11.32 -3.61 -8.97
CA ASN A 239 10.20 -2.89 -8.39
C ASN A 239 9.71 -3.68 -7.16
N ILE A 240 10.23 -3.34 -5.97
CA ILE A 240 10.01 -4.12 -4.73
C ILE A 240 10.46 -5.58 -4.92
N ASP A 241 9.55 -6.51 -5.18
CA ASP A 241 9.79 -7.95 -5.37
C ASP A 241 9.81 -8.39 -6.85
N ASP A 242 9.40 -7.52 -7.77
CA ASP A 242 9.40 -7.78 -9.21
C ASP A 242 10.77 -7.44 -9.84
N TYR A 243 11.46 -8.46 -10.38
CA TYR A 243 12.72 -8.32 -11.12
C TYR A 243 12.47 -8.39 -12.63
N GLN A 244 13.17 -7.53 -13.37
CA GLN A 244 13.20 -7.56 -14.83
C GLN A 244 14.66 -7.52 -15.33
N CYS A 245 15.21 -8.68 -15.66
CA CYS A 245 16.57 -8.84 -16.17
C CYS A 245 16.62 -8.89 -17.69
N TYR A 246 17.70 -8.36 -18.25
CA TYR A 246 17.94 -8.29 -19.69
C TYR A 246 19.22 -9.06 -20.02
N ALA A 247 19.11 -10.03 -20.91
CA ALA A 247 20.16 -10.99 -21.22
C ALA A 247 20.44 -11.07 -22.73
N GLU A 248 21.71 -11.28 -23.10
CA GLU A 248 22.16 -11.40 -24.48
C GLU A 248 21.94 -12.82 -25.03
N THR A 249 21.93 -13.83 -24.16
CA THR A 249 21.70 -15.24 -24.50
C THR A 249 20.65 -15.88 -23.58
N HIS A 250 20.05 -16.98 -24.05
CA HIS A 250 19.10 -17.74 -23.23
C HIS A 250 19.78 -18.34 -22.00
N GLU A 251 21.01 -18.84 -22.15
CA GLU A 251 21.82 -19.37 -21.06
C GLU A 251 22.10 -18.32 -19.97
N GLN A 252 22.37 -17.06 -20.35
CA GLN A 252 22.52 -15.98 -19.37
C GLN A 252 21.21 -15.69 -18.64
N ALA A 253 20.06 -15.80 -19.33
CA ALA A 253 18.74 -15.64 -18.73
C ALA A 253 18.42 -16.76 -17.72
N GLU A 254 18.74 -18.02 -18.05
CA GLU A 254 18.62 -19.16 -17.12
C GLU A 254 19.56 -18.99 -15.93
N ARG A 255 20.81 -18.61 -16.17
CA ARG A 255 21.80 -18.32 -15.11
C ARG A 255 21.32 -17.24 -14.16
N PHE A 256 20.65 -16.20 -14.65
CA PHE A 256 20.07 -15.16 -13.80
C PHE A 256 19.05 -15.74 -12.81
N LEU A 257 18.14 -16.63 -13.26
CA LEU A 257 17.15 -17.24 -12.37
C LEU A 257 17.80 -18.13 -11.30
N VAL A 258 18.82 -18.90 -11.67
CA VAL A 258 19.57 -19.75 -10.74
C VAL A 258 20.30 -18.87 -9.71
N SER A 259 21.09 -17.90 -10.17
CA SER A 259 21.80 -16.96 -9.30
C SER A 259 20.85 -16.20 -8.37
N LEU A 260 19.73 -15.70 -8.89
CA LEU A 260 18.75 -14.98 -8.08
C LEU A 260 18.13 -15.89 -7.01
N SER A 261 17.83 -17.15 -7.36
CA SER A 261 17.34 -18.15 -6.40
C SER A 261 18.34 -18.40 -5.28
N ASP A 262 19.63 -18.54 -5.62
CA ASP A 262 20.70 -18.79 -4.65
C ASP A 262 20.92 -17.57 -3.72
N GLU A 263 20.92 -16.35 -4.26
CA GLU A 263 21.06 -15.13 -3.46
C GLU A 263 19.86 -14.89 -2.55
N LEU A 264 18.63 -15.15 -3.02
CA LEU A 264 17.42 -15.07 -2.20
C LEU A 264 17.45 -16.09 -1.05
N ALA A 265 17.90 -17.32 -1.31
CA ALA A 265 17.95 -18.38 -0.32
C ALA A 265 18.87 -18.05 0.87
N LYS A 266 19.90 -17.22 0.68
CA LYS A 266 20.78 -16.76 1.78
C LYS A 266 20.01 -16.02 2.88
N PHE A 267 18.89 -15.39 2.52
CA PHE A 267 17.99 -14.63 3.38
C PHE A 267 16.64 -15.33 3.62
N GLU A 268 16.55 -16.64 3.35
CA GLU A 268 15.33 -17.46 3.47
C GLU A 268 14.16 -17.01 2.56
N LEU A 269 14.47 -16.31 1.46
CA LEU A 269 13.51 -15.93 0.43
C LEU A 269 13.52 -16.93 -0.72
N SER A 270 12.42 -16.99 -1.48
CA SER A 270 12.29 -17.91 -2.62
C SER A 270 11.63 -17.24 -3.82
N LEU A 271 11.97 -17.72 -5.02
CA LEU A 271 11.35 -17.27 -6.25
C LEU A 271 9.93 -17.82 -6.43
N ASN A 272 9.10 -17.04 -7.11
CA ASN A 272 7.79 -17.45 -7.56
C ASN A 272 7.88 -18.10 -8.94
N HIS A 273 8.19 -19.40 -8.97
CA HIS A 273 8.37 -20.15 -10.21
C HIS A 273 7.18 -20.07 -11.18
N LYS A 274 5.95 -19.81 -10.69
CA LYS A 274 4.76 -19.67 -11.55
C LYS A 274 4.72 -18.34 -12.30
N LYS A 275 5.34 -17.29 -11.74
CA LYS A 275 5.43 -15.97 -12.38
C LYS A 275 6.75 -15.73 -13.08
N SER A 276 7.80 -16.47 -12.68
CA SER A 276 9.10 -16.38 -13.32
C SER A 276 9.08 -16.95 -14.73
N LYS A 277 9.51 -16.17 -15.72
CA LYS A 277 9.56 -16.59 -17.12
C LYS A 277 10.64 -15.88 -17.91
N ILE A 278 11.17 -16.57 -18.92
CA ILE A 278 12.09 -16.03 -19.91
C ILE A 278 11.30 -15.73 -21.18
N CYS A 279 11.46 -14.53 -21.73
CA CYS A 279 10.81 -14.08 -22.96
C CYS A 279 11.87 -13.65 -23.97
N SER A 280 11.75 -14.09 -25.23
CA SER A 280 12.58 -13.59 -26.33
C SER A 280 12.16 -12.17 -26.75
N LEU A 281 13.14 -11.37 -27.18
CA LEU A 281 12.94 -10.04 -27.78
C LEU A 281 12.90 -10.12 -29.32
N PRO A 282 12.23 -9.17 -30.01
CA PRO A 282 11.54 -8.01 -29.44
C PRO A 282 10.22 -8.42 -28.78
N LYS A 283 9.95 -7.81 -27.62
CA LYS A 283 8.67 -7.93 -26.92
C LYS A 283 8.05 -6.53 -26.90
N ALA A 284 6.81 -6.41 -27.36
CA ALA A 284 6.04 -5.18 -27.10
C ALA A 284 6.02 -4.95 -25.59
N ASN A 285 6.20 -3.70 -25.14
CA ASN A 285 6.34 -3.37 -23.72
C ASN A 285 5.25 -4.08 -22.88
N VAL A 286 5.63 -4.62 -21.70
CA VAL A 286 4.88 -5.62 -20.91
C VAL A 286 3.45 -5.18 -20.58
N ARG A 287 3.15 -3.88 -20.65
CA ARG A 287 1.80 -3.31 -20.56
C ARG A 287 1.28 -2.78 -21.90
N ASN A 288 1.25 -3.63 -22.92
CA ASN A 288 0.68 -3.32 -24.24
C ASN A 288 -0.73 -2.70 -24.11
N TRP A 289 -1.49 -3.10 -23.10
CA TRP A 289 -2.81 -2.54 -22.80
C TRP A 289 -2.80 -1.03 -22.51
N VAL A 290 -1.77 -0.47 -21.87
CA VAL A 290 -1.70 0.99 -21.60
C VAL A 290 -1.57 1.74 -22.92
N THR A 291 -0.70 1.25 -23.80
CA THR A 291 -0.52 1.79 -25.15
C THR A 291 -1.80 1.66 -25.97
N LYS A 292 -2.46 0.49 -25.93
CA LYS A 292 -3.78 0.28 -26.56
C LYS A 292 -4.79 1.32 -26.10
N LEU A 293 -4.93 1.54 -24.79
CA LEU A 293 -5.86 2.53 -24.24
C LEU A 293 -5.50 3.97 -24.62
N ASN A 294 -4.21 4.32 -24.63
CA ASN A 294 -3.75 5.67 -25.02
C ASN A 294 -3.94 5.95 -26.51
N HIS A 295 -3.88 4.93 -27.36
CA HIS A 295 -4.14 5.06 -28.79
C HIS A 295 -5.63 5.05 -29.15
N PHE A 296 -6.52 4.87 -28.16
CA PHE A 296 -7.95 5.04 -28.42
C PHE A 296 -8.22 6.50 -28.78
N TYR A 297 -8.59 6.73 -30.04
CA TYR A 297 -8.86 8.08 -30.55
C TYR A 297 -10.35 8.40 -30.43
N PHE A 298 -10.67 9.41 -29.64
CA PHE A 298 -12.02 9.96 -29.56
C PHE A 298 -12.31 10.81 -30.80
N THR A 299 -13.14 10.29 -31.70
CA THR A 299 -13.40 10.89 -33.03
C THR A 299 -14.38 12.06 -32.97
N ASN A 300 -15.34 12.02 -32.04
CA ASN A 300 -16.44 12.98 -31.99
C ASN A 300 -16.55 13.64 -30.60
N THR A 301 -15.60 14.54 -30.33
CA THR A 301 -15.49 15.30 -29.08
C THR A 301 -15.91 16.77 -29.28
N TYR A 302 -15.97 17.51 -28.18
CA TYR A 302 -16.20 18.97 -28.19
C TYR A 302 -15.44 19.61 -27.01
N ASN A 303 -15.20 20.90 -27.04
CA ASN A 303 -14.57 21.59 -25.91
C ASN A 303 -15.62 22.17 -24.96
N PHE A 304 -15.39 22.04 -23.66
CA PHE A 304 -16.21 22.65 -22.61
C PHE A 304 -15.31 23.06 -21.45
N GLU A 305 -15.24 24.36 -21.15
CA GLU A 305 -14.43 24.91 -20.03
C GLU A 305 -12.99 24.34 -20.02
N GLU A 306 -12.30 24.43 -21.15
CA GLU A 306 -10.92 23.93 -21.35
C GLU A 306 -10.75 22.40 -21.21
N LYS A 307 -11.84 21.66 -20.96
CA LYS A 307 -11.85 20.20 -20.93
C LYS A 307 -12.36 19.62 -22.25
N LEU A 308 -11.81 18.45 -22.60
CA LEU A 308 -12.31 17.63 -23.70
C LEU A 308 -13.62 16.94 -23.28
N GLY A 309 -14.71 17.35 -23.92
CA GLY A 309 -16.05 16.79 -23.78
C GLY A 309 -16.26 15.52 -24.59
N LEU A 310 -16.76 14.46 -23.94
CA LEU A 310 -17.04 13.18 -24.58
C LEU A 310 -18.54 13.00 -24.84
N ARG A 311 -18.87 12.61 -26.07
CA ARG A 311 -20.23 12.16 -26.42
C ARG A 311 -20.45 10.72 -25.95
N VAL A 312 -21.72 10.34 -25.76
CA VAL A 312 -22.12 9.01 -25.27
C VAL A 312 -21.51 7.88 -26.10
N LYS A 313 -21.52 8.00 -27.43
CA LYS A 313 -20.97 6.99 -28.35
C LYS A 313 -19.47 6.78 -28.13
N GLU A 314 -18.72 7.86 -27.96
CA GLU A 314 -17.27 7.84 -27.73
C GLU A 314 -16.93 7.21 -26.37
N LEU A 315 -17.67 7.61 -25.33
CA LEU A 315 -17.52 7.05 -23.99
C LEU A 315 -17.83 5.55 -23.96
N LYS A 316 -18.92 5.13 -24.61
CA LYS A 316 -19.29 3.71 -24.74
C LYS A 316 -18.19 2.91 -25.44
N GLY A 317 -17.74 3.40 -26.60
CA GLY A 317 -16.67 2.73 -27.35
C GLY A 317 -15.39 2.58 -26.53
N TYR A 318 -15.02 3.59 -25.74
CA TYR A 318 -13.83 3.53 -24.89
C TYR A 318 -13.96 2.53 -23.74
N LEU A 319 -15.11 2.50 -23.05
CA LEU A 319 -15.33 1.58 -21.94
C LEU A 319 -15.46 0.13 -22.44
N ASP A 320 -16.14 -0.11 -23.55
CA ASP A 320 -16.24 -1.42 -24.18
C ASP A 320 -14.85 -1.93 -24.58
N PHE A 321 -14.03 -1.07 -25.18
CA PHE A 321 -12.63 -1.38 -25.52
C PHE A 321 -11.77 -1.66 -24.28
N ALA A 322 -11.95 -0.89 -23.20
CA ALA A 322 -11.22 -1.14 -21.95
C ALA A 322 -11.58 -2.49 -21.31
N VAL A 323 -12.85 -2.91 -21.40
CA VAL A 323 -13.29 -4.23 -20.95
C VAL A 323 -12.68 -5.32 -21.82
N GLU A 324 -12.71 -5.19 -23.14
CA GLU A 324 -12.08 -6.14 -24.07
C GLU A 324 -10.59 -6.32 -23.75
N VAL A 325 -9.87 -5.21 -23.64
CA VAL A 325 -8.45 -5.21 -23.30
C VAL A 325 -8.19 -5.85 -21.92
N MET A 326 -9.06 -5.64 -20.93
CA MET A 326 -8.95 -6.30 -19.63
C MET A 326 -9.10 -7.83 -19.75
N LEU A 327 -10.10 -8.30 -20.50
CA LEU A 327 -10.36 -9.73 -20.73
C LEU A 327 -9.17 -10.40 -21.44
N GLU A 328 -8.57 -9.74 -22.43
CA GLU A 328 -7.36 -10.21 -23.12
C GLU A 328 -6.13 -10.30 -22.21
N ASN A 329 -6.09 -9.54 -21.11
CA ASN A 329 -4.96 -9.44 -20.19
C ASN A 329 -5.23 -10.17 -18.87
N ASN A 330 -5.76 -11.40 -18.95
CA ASN A 330 -6.02 -12.27 -17.79
C ASN A 330 -6.94 -11.65 -16.72
N ASN A 331 -7.93 -10.84 -17.14
CA ASN A 331 -8.85 -10.16 -16.24
C ASN A 331 -8.17 -9.18 -15.26
N ASP A 332 -7.07 -8.54 -15.67
CA ASP A 332 -6.40 -7.53 -14.85
C ASP A 332 -7.23 -6.24 -14.75
N ALA A 333 -7.97 -6.05 -13.66
CA ALA A 333 -8.81 -4.87 -13.44
C ALA A 333 -8.01 -3.55 -13.29
N ALA A 334 -6.67 -3.59 -13.26
CA ALA A 334 -5.84 -2.39 -13.41
C ALA A 334 -6.06 -1.69 -14.76
N VAL A 335 -6.48 -2.43 -15.80
CA VAL A 335 -6.89 -1.87 -17.10
C VAL A 335 -8.08 -0.93 -16.93
N LEU A 336 -9.14 -1.39 -16.24
CA LEU A 336 -10.32 -0.58 -15.96
C LEU A 336 -10.00 0.60 -15.05
N ASN A 337 -9.17 0.40 -14.02
CA ASN A 337 -8.71 1.49 -13.14
C ASN A 337 -8.03 2.60 -13.96
N TYR A 338 -7.12 2.24 -14.87
CA TYR A 338 -6.45 3.20 -15.74
C TYR A 338 -7.42 3.92 -16.68
N ALA A 339 -8.35 3.18 -17.30
CA ALA A 339 -9.36 3.74 -18.18
C ALA A 339 -10.22 4.77 -17.43
N ILE A 340 -10.74 4.43 -16.25
CA ILE A 340 -11.53 5.32 -15.40
C ILE A 340 -10.71 6.56 -15.00
N LYS A 341 -9.45 6.36 -14.59
CA LYS A 341 -8.55 7.48 -14.27
C LYS A 341 -8.33 8.42 -15.45
N SER A 342 -8.22 7.90 -16.67
CA SER A 342 -8.07 8.76 -17.86
C SER A 342 -9.32 9.60 -18.17
N LEU A 343 -10.49 9.14 -17.70
CA LEU A 343 -11.76 9.84 -17.87
C LEU A 343 -12.00 10.94 -16.84
N SER A 344 -11.30 10.93 -15.68
CA SER A 344 -11.53 11.91 -14.60
C SER A 344 -11.34 13.36 -15.05
N ASP A 345 -10.43 13.58 -16.00
CA ASP A 345 -10.08 14.91 -16.49
C ASP A 345 -10.93 15.33 -17.71
N LYS A 346 -11.89 14.49 -18.13
CA LYS A 346 -12.77 14.72 -19.28
C LYS A 346 -14.10 15.31 -18.83
N TYR A 347 -14.70 16.13 -19.70
CA TYR A 347 -16.05 16.64 -19.46
C TYR A 347 -17.09 15.62 -19.96
N LEU A 348 -18.10 15.34 -19.13
CA LEU A 348 -19.20 14.45 -19.46
C LEU A 348 -20.52 15.24 -19.38
N GLY A 349 -21.13 15.50 -20.54
CA GLY A 349 -22.48 16.09 -20.59
C GLY A 349 -23.54 15.17 -19.99
N ALA A 350 -24.75 15.66 -19.74
CA ALA A 350 -25.80 14.97 -18.98
C ALA A 350 -26.04 13.49 -19.41
N ASN A 351 -26.20 13.24 -20.70
CA ASN A 351 -26.41 11.89 -21.23
C ASN A 351 -25.18 10.98 -21.06
N ALA A 352 -23.98 11.52 -21.30
CA ALA A 352 -22.73 10.78 -21.15
C ALA A 352 -22.47 10.44 -19.68
N LYS A 353 -22.71 11.39 -18.77
CA LYS A 353 -22.64 11.20 -17.32
C LYS A 353 -23.64 10.16 -16.82
N ASN A 354 -24.89 10.20 -17.30
CA ASN A 354 -25.91 9.19 -16.96
C ASN A 354 -25.53 7.78 -17.45
N TYR A 355 -24.91 7.66 -18.62
CA TYR A 355 -24.36 6.39 -19.07
C TYR A 355 -23.15 5.97 -18.21
N PHE A 356 -22.21 6.88 -17.97
CA PHE A 356 -20.99 6.63 -17.20
C PHE A 356 -21.30 6.09 -15.81
N GLN A 357 -22.18 6.76 -15.06
CA GLN A 357 -22.50 6.36 -13.69
C GLN A 357 -23.12 4.95 -13.62
N LYS A 358 -23.95 4.56 -14.60
CA LYS A 358 -24.52 3.20 -14.68
C LYS A 358 -23.45 2.17 -15.00
N GLN A 359 -22.54 2.49 -15.92
CA GLN A 359 -21.44 1.61 -16.26
C GLN A 359 -20.47 1.43 -15.10
N ILE A 360 -20.11 2.50 -14.38
CA ILE A 360 -19.29 2.43 -13.17
C ILE A 360 -19.96 1.59 -12.10
N HIS A 361 -21.26 1.81 -11.87
CA HIS A 361 -22.03 1.01 -10.90
C HIS A 361 -21.97 -0.48 -11.25
N HIS A 362 -22.21 -0.84 -12.50
CA HIS A 362 -22.08 -2.23 -12.95
C HIS A 362 -20.66 -2.79 -12.75
N LEU A 363 -19.64 -2.05 -13.17
CA LEU A 363 -18.24 -2.49 -13.12
C LEU A 363 -17.72 -2.66 -11.69
N VAL A 364 -18.08 -1.80 -10.73
CA VAL A 364 -17.61 -1.94 -9.35
C VAL A 364 -18.20 -3.17 -8.65
N LEU A 365 -19.43 -3.57 -8.99
CA LEU A 365 -20.04 -4.79 -8.45
C LEU A 365 -19.39 -6.06 -9.02
N LEU A 366 -18.87 -6.02 -10.24
CA LEU A 366 -18.10 -7.11 -10.84
C LEU A 366 -16.64 -7.12 -10.32
N TYR A 367 -16.05 -5.95 -10.20
CA TYR A 367 -14.64 -5.74 -9.85
C TYR A 367 -14.50 -4.78 -8.64
N PRO A 368 -14.77 -5.25 -7.40
CA PRO A 368 -14.64 -4.43 -6.18
C PRO A 368 -13.28 -3.76 -5.98
N TYR A 369 -12.22 -4.22 -6.67
CA TYR A 369 -10.94 -3.50 -6.79
C TYR A 369 -11.09 -2.00 -7.16
N LEU A 370 -12.11 -1.65 -7.95
CA LEU A 370 -12.36 -0.29 -8.41
C LEU A 370 -12.90 0.64 -7.31
N THR A 371 -13.39 0.10 -6.20
CA THR A 371 -14.02 0.85 -5.10
C THR A 371 -13.15 2.01 -4.63
N GLY A 372 -11.85 1.75 -4.39
CA GLY A 372 -10.94 2.72 -3.79
C GLY A 372 -10.62 3.94 -4.66
N ILE A 373 -10.98 3.93 -5.96
CA ILE A 373 -10.76 5.08 -6.86
C ILE A 373 -12.04 5.88 -7.13
N LEU A 374 -13.22 5.38 -6.75
CA LEU A 374 -14.48 5.98 -7.19
C LEU A 374 -14.65 7.42 -6.70
N GLU A 375 -14.32 7.70 -5.45
CA GLU A 375 -14.40 9.04 -4.88
C GLU A 375 -13.58 10.06 -5.69
N GLU A 376 -12.26 9.83 -5.76
CA GLU A 376 -11.33 10.78 -6.37
C GLU A 376 -11.35 10.81 -7.90
N LYS A 377 -11.83 9.75 -8.56
CA LYS A 377 -11.77 9.60 -10.03
C LYS A 377 -13.13 9.57 -10.71
N VAL A 378 -14.22 9.38 -9.96
CA VAL A 378 -15.57 9.32 -10.50
C VAL A 378 -16.51 10.33 -9.85
N PHE A 379 -16.69 10.26 -8.52
CA PHE A 379 -17.71 11.03 -7.82
C PHE A 379 -17.38 12.52 -7.83
N ASP A 380 -16.20 12.89 -7.35
CA ASP A 380 -15.81 14.29 -7.23
C ASP A 380 -15.53 14.92 -8.63
N PRO A 381 -14.76 14.30 -9.55
CA PRO A 381 -14.43 14.93 -10.84
C PRO A 381 -15.63 15.13 -11.77
N HIS A 382 -16.65 14.28 -11.68
CA HIS A 382 -17.86 14.38 -12.50
C HIS A 382 -19.08 14.88 -11.73
N SER A 383 -18.91 15.26 -10.46
CA SER A 383 -19.99 15.75 -9.57
C SER A 383 -21.20 14.81 -9.56
N ILE A 384 -20.96 13.51 -9.36
CA ILE A 384 -22.02 12.48 -9.36
C ILE A 384 -23.06 12.81 -8.28
N PRO A 385 -24.37 12.79 -8.59
CA PRO A 385 -25.39 13.12 -7.60
C PRO A 385 -25.42 12.15 -6.41
N ASN A 386 -25.70 12.66 -5.21
CA ASN A 386 -25.73 11.86 -3.98
C ASN A 386 -26.68 10.65 -4.05
N TRP A 387 -27.82 10.76 -4.75
CA TRP A 387 -28.75 9.63 -4.91
C TRP A 387 -28.15 8.47 -5.72
N VAL A 388 -27.24 8.77 -6.66
CA VAL A 388 -26.48 7.75 -7.41
C VAL A 388 -25.41 7.15 -6.53
N ILE A 389 -24.64 7.97 -5.81
CA ILE A 389 -23.62 7.50 -4.86
C ILE A 389 -24.26 6.58 -3.81
N LYS A 390 -25.43 6.96 -3.27
CA LYS A 390 -26.22 6.13 -2.35
C LYS A 390 -26.62 4.79 -2.96
N SER A 391 -27.07 4.77 -4.22
CA SER A 391 -27.40 3.52 -4.91
C SER A 391 -26.19 2.62 -5.04
N ILE A 392 -25.04 3.17 -5.46
CA ILE A 392 -23.78 2.41 -5.58
C ILE A 392 -23.36 1.87 -4.21
N ALA A 393 -23.40 2.72 -3.17
CA ALA A 393 -23.00 2.34 -1.83
C ALA A 393 -23.87 1.20 -1.28
N LYS A 394 -25.19 1.24 -1.50
CA LYS A 394 -26.11 0.19 -1.04
C LYS A 394 -25.81 -1.16 -1.70
N ASP A 395 -25.74 -1.20 -3.03
CA ASP A 395 -25.53 -2.45 -3.76
C ASP A 395 -24.12 -3.01 -3.48
N LEU A 396 -23.12 -2.13 -3.34
CA LEU A 396 -21.76 -2.51 -2.96
C LEU A 396 -21.69 -3.07 -1.53
N PHE A 397 -22.44 -2.50 -0.59
CA PHE A 397 -22.53 -2.98 0.78
C PHE A 397 -23.17 -4.38 0.82
N GLU A 398 -24.30 -4.59 0.12
CA GLU A 398 -24.97 -5.88 0.04
C GLU A 398 -24.04 -6.96 -0.57
N LEU A 399 -23.34 -6.62 -1.65
CA LEU A 399 -22.30 -7.47 -2.23
C LEU A 399 -21.21 -7.79 -1.21
N GLY A 400 -20.71 -6.76 -0.51
CA GLY A 400 -19.66 -6.89 0.48
C GLY A 400 -20.04 -7.80 1.63
N ILE A 401 -21.26 -7.70 2.16
CA ILE A 401 -21.76 -8.64 3.19
C ILE A 401 -21.84 -10.06 2.64
N SER A 402 -22.45 -10.25 1.45
CA SER A 402 -22.63 -11.59 0.87
C SER A 402 -21.32 -12.33 0.59
N LYS A 403 -20.26 -11.59 0.24
CA LYS A 403 -18.93 -12.13 -0.11
C LYS A 403 -17.88 -11.93 0.99
N ARG A 404 -18.26 -11.36 2.14
CA ARG A 404 -17.35 -10.96 3.24
C ARG A 404 -16.21 -10.03 2.80
N LEU A 405 -16.52 -9.07 1.92
CA LEU A 405 -15.62 -8.00 1.47
C LEU A 405 -15.84 -6.74 2.31
N PHE A 406 -15.28 -6.73 3.52
CA PHE A 406 -15.50 -5.64 4.47
C PHE A 406 -14.82 -4.33 4.07
N ASP A 407 -13.86 -4.36 3.14
CA ASP A 407 -13.32 -3.15 2.51
C ASP A 407 -14.39 -2.42 1.69
N ALA A 408 -15.13 -3.17 0.86
CA ALA A 408 -16.25 -2.64 0.08
C ALA A 408 -17.35 -2.07 0.99
N CYS A 409 -17.70 -2.79 2.06
CA CYS A 409 -18.65 -2.29 3.06
C CYS A 409 -18.14 -1.01 3.74
N SER A 410 -16.85 -0.94 4.08
CA SER A 410 -16.25 0.22 4.73
C SER A 410 -16.31 1.47 3.85
N TYR A 411 -16.04 1.34 2.54
CA TYR A 411 -16.21 2.45 1.59
C TYR A 411 -17.67 2.89 1.46
N ALA A 412 -18.63 1.95 1.40
CA ALA A 412 -20.04 2.29 1.33
C ALA A 412 -20.52 3.11 2.55
N VAL A 413 -20.13 2.69 3.76
CA VAL A 413 -20.45 3.42 5.01
C VAL A 413 -19.71 4.76 5.08
N PHE A 414 -18.46 4.80 4.64
CA PHE A 414 -17.69 6.04 4.56
C PHE A 414 -18.34 7.07 3.61
N TRP A 415 -18.80 6.65 2.43
CA TRP A 415 -19.51 7.55 1.51
C TRP A 415 -20.82 8.05 2.09
N ALA A 416 -21.52 7.23 2.86
CA ALA A 416 -22.75 7.65 3.55
C ALA A 416 -22.49 8.77 4.56
N LEU A 417 -21.38 8.68 5.30
CA LEU A 417 -20.89 9.74 6.19
C LEU A 417 -20.51 11.00 5.40
N LYS A 418 -19.57 10.88 4.45
CA LYS A 418 -19.00 12.02 3.71
C LYS A 418 -20.05 12.78 2.88
N TYR A 419 -20.95 12.07 2.20
CA TYR A 419 -21.98 12.69 1.34
C TYR A 419 -23.33 12.85 2.04
N ASN A 420 -23.37 12.61 3.36
CA ASN A 420 -24.53 12.82 4.24
C ASN A 420 -25.83 12.19 3.71
N PHE A 421 -25.83 10.86 3.56
CA PHE A 421 -27.04 10.12 3.21
C PHE A 421 -27.20 8.87 4.09
N GLU A 422 -28.45 8.45 4.29
CA GLU A 422 -28.74 7.21 5.00
C GLU A 422 -28.62 6.00 4.07
N LEU A 423 -27.88 4.97 4.48
CA LEU A 423 -27.79 3.70 3.74
C LEU A 423 -29.06 2.84 3.84
N GLY A 424 -29.83 2.98 4.93
CA GLY A 424 -31.02 2.16 5.18
C GLY A 424 -30.71 0.68 5.40
N ILE A 425 -29.60 0.36 6.08
CA ILE A 425 -29.22 -1.01 6.46
C ILE A 425 -29.75 -1.32 7.86
N ASP A 426 -30.61 -2.32 7.95
CA ASP A 426 -31.07 -2.86 9.22
C ASP A 426 -29.96 -3.64 9.93
N ASN A 427 -29.92 -3.56 11.26
CA ASN A 427 -28.97 -4.30 12.10
C ASN A 427 -27.48 -4.09 11.74
N LEU A 428 -27.11 -2.93 11.17
CA LEU A 428 -25.72 -2.58 10.82
C LEU A 428 -24.73 -2.87 11.97
N LYS A 429 -25.10 -2.54 13.21
CA LYS A 429 -24.29 -2.82 14.40
C LYS A 429 -24.00 -4.30 14.63
N ASN A 430 -24.98 -5.20 14.42
CA ASN A 430 -24.74 -6.64 14.54
C ASN A 430 -23.78 -7.11 13.43
N LEU A 431 -24.03 -6.70 12.18
CA LEU A 431 -23.16 -7.03 11.04
C LEU A 431 -21.71 -6.57 11.28
N ALA A 432 -21.54 -5.38 11.84
CA ALA A 432 -20.24 -4.81 12.17
C ALA A 432 -19.52 -5.63 13.25
N ILE A 433 -20.21 -5.99 14.34
CA ILE A 433 -19.63 -6.80 15.44
C ILE A 433 -19.27 -8.21 14.96
N ASP A 434 -20.16 -8.85 14.18
CA ASP A 434 -19.96 -10.23 13.72
C ASP A 434 -18.89 -10.34 12.61
N SER A 435 -18.54 -9.22 11.97
CA SER A 435 -17.53 -9.19 10.90
C SER A 435 -16.13 -9.61 11.36
N ASN A 436 -15.80 -9.32 12.62
CA ASN A 436 -14.43 -9.37 13.15
C ASN A 436 -13.40 -8.52 12.36
N ASP A 437 -13.86 -7.48 11.65
CA ASP A 437 -13.00 -6.53 10.93
C ASP A 437 -12.99 -5.18 11.67
N CYS A 438 -11.84 -4.79 12.21
CA CYS A 438 -11.71 -3.59 13.04
C CYS A 438 -12.05 -2.29 12.27
N ILE A 439 -11.78 -2.23 10.97
CA ILE A 439 -12.00 -1.03 10.15
C ILE A 439 -13.49 -0.88 9.86
N PHE A 440 -14.12 -1.97 9.44
CA PHE A 440 -15.55 -1.98 9.21
C PHE A 440 -16.34 -1.73 10.51
N LEU A 441 -15.90 -2.32 11.61
CA LEU A 441 -16.48 -2.09 12.94
C LEU A 441 -16.42 -0.61 13.36
N LEU A 442 -15.26 0.02 13.19
CA LEU A 442 -15.06 1.43 13.53
C LEU A 442 -15.88 2.39 12.67
N ILE A 443 -15.89 2.20 11.35
CA ILE A 443 -16.62 3.12 10.47
C ILE A 443 -18.14 3.00 10.67
N CYS A 444 -18.66 1.80 10.97
CA CYS A 444 -20.06 1.62 11.33
C CYS A 444 -20.42 2.32 12.65
N TYR A 445 -19.54 2.26 13.66
CA TYR A 445 -19.72 3.03 14.88
C TYR A 445 -19.78 4.53 14.61
N GLN A 446 -18.91 5.07 13.75
CA GLN A 446 -18.96 6.50 13.38
C GLN A 446 -20.27 6.86 12.68
N TYR A 447 -20.75 6.00 11.78
CA TYR A 447 -22.03 6.18 11.11
C TYR A 447 -23.23 6.16 12.06
N ASP A 448 -23.31 5.18 12.97
CA ASP A 448 -24.39 5.11 13.95
C ASP A 448 -24.30 6.22 15.02
N LYS A 449 -23.10 6.75 15.28
CA LYS A 449 -22.88 7.95 16.10
C LYS A 449 -23.40 9.21 15.42
N ALA A 450 -23.09 9.40 14.13
CA ALA A 450 -23.58 10.52 13.34
C ALA A 450 -25.12 10.51 13.21
N THR A 451 -25.72 9.33 13.07
CA THR A 451 -27.18 9.13 13.00
C THR A 451 -27.89 9.04 14.37
N GLN A 452 -27.16 9.30 15.47
CA GLN A 452 -27.68 9.37 16.85
C GLN A 452 -28.44 8.13 17.36
N LYS A 453 -28.08 6.93 16.92
CA LYS A 453 -28.70 5.67 17.39
C LYS A 453 -28.22 5.27 18.78
N LYS A 454 -28.71 5.95 19.83
CA LYS A 454 -28.24 5.82 21.23
C LYS A 454 -28.16 4.37 21.74
N GLY A 455 -29.10 3.50 21.37
CA GLY A 455 -29.09 2.09 21.76
C GLY A 455 -27.86 1.34 21.26
N TYR A 456 -27.52 1.52 19.97
CA TYR A 456 -26.36 0.87 19.36
C TYR A 456 -25.04 1.38 19.93
N LEU A 457 -24.95 2.66 20.29
CA LEU A 457 -23.74 3.23 20.88
C LEU A 457 -23.37 2.58 22.21
N LYS A 458 -24.37 2.23 23.03
CA LYS A 458 -24.12 1.48 24.27
C LYS A 458 -23.57 0.08 23.97
N GLU A 459 -24.16 -0.62 23.02
CA GLU A 459 -23.73 -1.96 22.64
C GLU A 459 -22.32 -1.98 22.04
N TYR A 460 -21.97 -1.00 21.20
CA TYR A 460 -20.60 -0.81 20.73
C TYR A 460 -19.62 -0.58 21.88
N LYS A 461 -20.00 0.23 22.88
CA LYS A 461 -19.19 0.46 24.08
C LYS A 461 -19.00 -0.83 24.88
N ASP A 462 -20.07 -1.59 25.11
CA ASP A 462 -20.03 -2.87 25.84
C ASP A 462 -19.14 -3.89 25.10
N HIS A 463 -19.22 -3.92 23.77
CA HIS A 463 -18.34 -4.73 22.93
C HIS A 463 -16.88 -4.28 23.02
N ALA A 464 -16.61 -2.97 22.95
CA ALA A 464 -15.25 -2.42 23.11
C ALA A 464 -14.65 -2.75 24.51
N ILE A 465 -15.45 -2.70 25.58
CA ILE A 465 -15.02 -3.13 26.93
C ILE A 465 -14.66 -4.62 26.95
N THR A 466 -15.41 -5.44 26.21
CA THR A 466 -15.16 -6.88 26.09
C THR A 466 -13.85 -7.14 25.33
N LEU A 467 -13.68 -6.53 24.16
CA LEU A 467 -12.46 -6.62 23.36
C LEU A 467 -11.23 -6.09 24.11
N LYS A 468 -11.38 -5.03 24.92
CA LYS A 468 -10.30 -4.52 25.76
C LYS A 468 -9.69 -5.58 26.67
N LYS A 469 -10.49 -6.54 27.15
CA LYS A 469 -10.05 -7.63 28.03
C LYS A 469 -9.51 -8.84 27.25
N LEU A 470 -10.12 -9.14 26.12
CA LEU A 470 -9.86 -10.38 25.38
C LEU A 470 -8.80 -10.21 24.29
N ASP A 471 -8.77 -9.05 23.65
CA ASP A 471 -8.13 -8.89 22.34
C ASP A 471 -7.86 -7.42 21.97
N PHE A 472 -7.17 -6.72 22.87
CA PHE A 472 -6.95 -5.29 22.72
C PHE A 472 -6.18 -4.94 21.44
N ASP A 473 -5.08 -5.65 21.18
CA ASP A 473 -4.14 -5.28 20.13
C ASP A 473 -4.73 -5.44 18.71
N ARG A 474 -5.61 -6.42 18.46
CA ARG A 474 -6.26 -6.59 17.14
C ARG A 474 -7.40 -5.60 16.88
N TYR A 475 -7.84 -4.89 17.91
CA TYR A 475 -8.94 -3.92 17.86
C TYR A 475 -8.59 -2.58 18.49
N TRP A 476 -7.29 -2.28 18.63
CA TRP A 476 -6.81 -1.15 19.43
C TRP A 476 -7.43 0.17 18.94
N LEU A 477 -7.59 0.32 17.62
CA LEU A 477 -8.13 1.52 16.99
C LEU A 477 -9.62 1.70 17.32
N PHE A 478 -10.42 0.64 17.18
CA PHE A 478 -11.84 0.67 17.56
C PHE A 478 -12.01 0.96 19.05
N ILE A 479 -11.30 0.22 19.91
CA ILE A 479 -11.37 0.38 21.36
C ILE A 479 -10.98 1.80 21.77
N TYR A 480 -9.89 2.32 21.22
CA TYR A 480 -9.37 3.66 21.50
C TYR A 480 -10.35 4.75 21.07
N GLU A 481 -11.00 4.62 19.92
CA GLU A 481 -11.92 5.64 19.42
C GLU A 481 -13.29 5.61 20.11
N VAL A 482 -13.75 4.45 20.58
CA VAL A 482 -15.04 4.28 21.25
C VAL A 482 -14.98 4.62 22.74
N LEU A 483 -13.94 4.15 23.43
CA LEU A 483 -13.88 4.27 24.89
C LEU A 483 -13.40 5.67 25.34
N PRO A 484 -13.98 6.22 26.43
CA PRO A 484 -13.45 7.42 27.05
C PRO A 484 -12.12 7.12 27.73
N TRP A 485 -11.33 8.17 28.00
CA TRP A 485 -10.02 8.03 28.64
C TRP A 485 -10.08 7.30 30.00
N SER A 486 -11.20 7.39 30.74
CA SER A 486 -11.39 6.72 32.03
C SER A 486 -11.35 5.20 31.93
N ASP A 487 -11.73 4.68 30.76
CA ASP A 487 -11.90 3.25 30.52
C ASP A 487 -10.65 2.65 29.84
N LEU A 488 -9.67 3.47 29.46
CA LEU A 488 -8.38 3.06 28.87
C LEU A 488 -7.28 2.99 29.94
N THR A 489 -6.20 2.26 29.65
CA THR A 489 -5.02 2.13 30.54
C THR A 489 -3.76 2.70 29.89
N ASP A 490 -2.74 2.92 30.72
CA ASP A 490 -1.36 3.21 30.29
C ASP A 490 -1.27 4.38 29.28
N ASN A 491 -0.48 4.20 28.22
CA ASN A 491 -0.24 5.21 27.20
C ASN A 491 -1.51 5.63 26.45
N TYR A 492 -2.49 4.72 26.27
CA TYR A 492 -3.75 5.05 25.62
C TYR A 492 -4.61 6.00 26.45
N ARG A 493 -4.61 5.85 27.77
CA ARG A 493 -5.32 6.78 28.68
C ARG A 493 -4.74 8.19 28.59
N LEU A 494 -3.41 8.30 28.60
CA LEU A 494 -2.73 9.59 28.50
C LEU A 494 -2.99 10.23 27.13
N MET A 495 -2.80 9.48 26.05
CA MET A 495 -3.05 9.94 24.68
C MET A 495 -4.51 10.39 24.48
N LYS A 496 -5.49 9.67 25.05
CA LYS A 496 -6.92 10.06 24.95
C LYS A 496 -7.23 11.31 25.78
N LYS A 497 -6.56 11.54 26.92
CA LYS A 497 -6.73 12.77 27.72
C LYS A 497 -6.25 14.02 26.99
N GLU A 498 -5.20 13.89 26.19
CA GLU A 498 -4.67 14.97 25.33
C GLU A 498 -5.55 15.24 24.09
N GLY A 499 -6.69 14.55 23.95
CA GLY A 499 -7.64 14.80 22.85
C GLY A 499 -7.18 14.27 21.49
N ILE A 500 -6.17 13.39 21.46
CA ILE A 500 -5.68 12.79 20.21
C ILE A 500 -6.75 11.86 19.63
N SER A 501 -6.87 11.87 18.31
CA SER A 501 -7.71 10.92 17.57
C SER A 501 -6.99 10.54 16.27
N PHE A 502 -7.24 9.32 15.81
CA PHE A 502 -6.83 8.85 14.49
C PHE A 502 -7.89 9.09 13.42
N LEU A 503 -9.07 9.60 13.80
CA LEU A 503 -10.14 9.92 12.87
C LEU A 503 -9.90 11.29 12.22
N ARG A 504 -10.24 11.40 10.94
CA ARG A 504 -10.38 12.69 10.26
C ARG A 504 -11.77 13.26 10.52
N ASP A 505 -11.86 14.58 10.50
CA ASP A 505 -13.15 15.25 10.38
C ASP A 505 -13.74 14.92 9.00
N LEU A 506 -14.95 14.33 8.99
CA LEU A 506 -15.67 13.87 7.80
C LEU A 506 -16.72 14.86 7.34
#